data_AF-A0A1H1HW77-F1
#
_entry.id   AF-A0A1H1HW77-F1
#
_cell.length_a   1.000
_cell.length_b   1.000
_cell.length_c   1.000
_cell.angle_alpha   90.00
_cell.angle_beta   90.00
_cell.angle_gamma   90.00
#
_symmetry.space_group_name_H-M   'P 1'
#
loop_
_entity.id
_entity.type
_entity.pdbx_description
1 polymer ?
#
loop_
_entity_poly.entity_id
_entity_poly.type
_entity_poly.pdbx_seq_one_letter_code
_entity_poly.pdbx_strand_id
1 'polypeptide(L)'
;MQVVNWLPRTELPFAAPSRPELLELQLPEPLPVATAAPAPAAQAPVEPQVKPAERVKIEVPRPSLASTRTGAKPVEEVEQAPIVARVAPVPPPRFSLQLLRAGRCLLLVELPTGEAFQTRDPAYLLLKDMLRAAGLPDSPQIVGEPVRWPLLARGTMDQGPEAARDFVQGFISARLEEAPCVCLWLIGLPAVRFAGEANAESFNRELQVEGLGSVWALPGLELLMEEPQRKADVWQAMRRLMARWKESNE
;
A
#
# COMPACT_ATOMS: atom_id res chain seq x y z
N MET A 1 -4.70 -37.98 6.69
CA MET A 1 -6.04 -38.08 7.32
C MET A 1 -6.62 -36.69 7.43
N GLN A 2 -7.59 -36.33 6.59
CA GLN A 2 -8.31 -35.05 6.69
C GLN A 2 -9.61 -35.29 7.46
N VAL A 3 -9.82 -34.56 8.56
CA VAL A 3 -11.07 -34.59 9.32
C VAL A 3 -12.05 -33.65 8.61
N VAL A 4 -13.03 -34.24 7.94
CA VAL A 4 -14.05 -33.53 7.12
C VAL A 4 -15.28 -33.09 7.91
N ASN A 5 -15.38 -33.44 9.20
CA ASN A 5 -16.53 -33.09 10.02
C ASN A 5 -16.15 -33.02 11.51
N TRP A 6 -16.47 -31.89 12.16
CA TRP A 6 -16.23 -31.63 13.59
C TRP A 6 -17.41 -31.99 14.50
N LEU A 7 -18.53 -32.46 13.93
CA LEU A 7 -19.68 -32.88 14.72
C LEU A 7 -19.49 -34.32 15.22
N PRO A 8 -19.50 -34.57 16.55
CA PRO A 8 -19.43 -35.92 17.09
C PRO A 8 -20.67 -36.71 16.63
N ARG A 9 -20.44 -37.86 15.99
CA ARG A 9 -21.50 -38.75 15.49
C ARG A 9 -22.05 -39.70 16.56
N THR A 10 -21.46 -39.68 17.75
CA THR A 10 -21.80 -40.57 18.85
C THR A 10 -21.89 -39.74 20.12
N GLU A 11 -22.91 -40.00 20.94
CA GLU A 11 -23.02 -39.36 22.25
C GLU A 11 -21.86 -39.82 23.14
N LEU A 12 -21.13 -38.86 23.69
CA LEU A 12 -20.07 -39.15 24.64
C LEU A 12 -20.68 -39.41 26.01
N PRO A 13 -20.29 -40.49 26.72
CA PRO A 13 -20.74 -40.69 28.08
C PRO A 13 -20.29 -39.49 28.94
N PHE A 14 -21.21 -39.00 29.79
CA PHE A 14 -21.05 -37.82 30.66
C PHE A 14 -21.03 -36.44 29.96
N ALA A 15 -21.24 -36.36 28.65
CA ALA A 15 -21.45 -35.08 27.99
C ALA A 15 -22.88 -34.54 28.21
N ALA A 16 -23.02 -33.21 28.26
CA ALA A 16 -24.33 -32.58 28.27
C ALA A 16 -25.08 -32.90 26.95
N PRO A 17 -26.42 -33.06 26.99
CA PRO A 17 -27.21 -33.32 25.79
C PRO A 17 -26.99 -32.23 24.74
N SER A 18 -26.76 -32.62 23.49
CA SER A 18 -26.67 -31.69 22.37
C SER A 18 -28.02 -30.99 22.17
N ARG A 19 -27.97 -29.67 21.90
CA ARG A 19 -29.15 -28.86 21.61
C ARG A 19 -29.42 -28.87 20.10
N PRO A 20 -30.43 -29.63 19.61
CA PRO A 20 -30.70 -29.74 18.18
C PRO A 20 -31.10 -28.39 17.56
N GLU A 21 -31.69 -27.49 18.34
CA GLU A 21 -32.06 -26.12 17.94
C GLU A 21 -30.86 -25.30 17.41
N LEU A 22 -29.63 -25.60 17.85
CA LEU A 22 -28.41 -24.91 17.36
C LEU A 22 -27.93 -25.41 15.99
N LEU A 23 -28.45 -26.55 15.53
CA LEU A 23 -28.11 -27.15 14.24
C LEU A 23 -29.12 -26.78 13.15
N GLU A 24 -30.25 -26.18 13.54
CA GLU A 24 -31.20 -25.61 12.60
C GLU A 24 -30.58 -24.36 11.98
N LEU A 25 -30.20 -24.45 10.71
CA LEU A 25 -29.88 -23.29 9.90
C LEU A 25 -31.16 -22.43 9.85
N GLN A 26 -31.20 -21.33 10.61
CA GLN A 26 -32.25 -20.33 10.46
C GLN A 26 -32.24 -19.84 9.01
N LEU A 27 -33.21 -20.31 8.21
CA LEU A 27 -33.51 -19.67 6.94
C LEU A 27 -34.04 -18.26 7.27
N PRO A 28 -33.47 -17.21 6.68
CA PRO A 28 -33.98 -15.86 6.90
C PRO A 28 -35.43 -15.79 6.45
N GLU A 29 -36.29 -15.33 7.35
CA GLU A 29 -37.71 -15.10 7.11
C GLU A 29 -37.85 -14.11 5.93
N PRO A 30 -38.72 -14.37 4.94
CA PRO A 30 -38.88 -13.46 3.81
C PRO A 30 -39.37 -12.11 4.31
N LEU A 31 -38.54 -11.07 4.09
CA LEU A 31 -38.89 -9.69 4.38
C LEU A 31 -40.22 -9.35 3.68
N PRO A 32 -41.21 -8.76 4.39
CA PRO A 32 -42.44 -8.33 3.76
C PRO A 32 -42.11 -7.28 2.69
N VAL A 33 -42.62 -7.50 1.48
CA VAL A 33 -42.56 -6.53 0.38
C VAL A 33 -43.32 -5.29 0.84
N ALA A 34 -42.59 -4.21 1.10
CA ALA A 34 -43.17 -2.93 1.43
C ALA A 34 -43.99 -2.45 0.22
N THR A 35 -45.31 -2.43 0.38
CA THR A 35 -46.21 -1.71 -0.52
C THR A 35 -45.83 -0.24 -0.53
N ALA A 36 -45.46 0.27 -1.71
CA ALA A 36 -45.13 1.67 -1.93
C ALA A 36 -46.33 2.56 -1.55
N ALA A 37 -46.17 3.35 -0.49
CA ALA A 37 -47.07 4.44 -0.18
C ALA A 37 -46.83 5.60 -1.19
N PRO A 38 -47.88 6.33 -1.61
CA PRO A 38 -47.73 7.45 -2.54
C PRO A 38 -46.87 8.57 -1.95
N ALA A 39 -45.96 9.10 -2.76
CA ALA A 39 -45.10 10.22 -2.41
C ALA A 39 -45.92 11.49 -2.11
N PRO A 40 -45.69 12.19 -0.99
CA PRO A 40 -46.11 13.57 -0.84
C PRO A 40 -45.19 14.50 -1.62
N ALA A 41 -45.82 15.51 -2.21
CA ALA A 41 -45.27 16.48 -3.15
C ALA A 41 -44.06 17.27 -2.62
N ALA A 42 -43.19 17.62 -3.58
CA ALA A 42 -42.01 18.45 -3.43
C ALA A 42 -42.31 19.80 -2.77
N GLN A 43 -41.54 20.14 -1.74
CA GLN A 43 -41.33 21.52 -1.31
C GLN A 43 -39.95 21.98 -1.80
N ALA A 44 -39.96 23.18 -2.38
CA ALA A 44 -38.82 23.79 -3.07
C ALA A 44 -37.65 24.13 -2.12
N PRO A 45 -36.43 24.29 -2.66
CA PRO A 45 -35.24 24.55 -1.86
C PRO A 45 -35.25 25.97 -1.30
N VAL A 46 -35.07 26.11 0.01
CA VAL A 46 -34.76 27.41 0.65
C VAL A 46 -33.24 27.52 0.75
N GLU A 47 -32.72 28.57 0.14
CA GLU A 47 -31.29 28.89 0.03
C GLU A 47 -30.56 29.05 1.37
N PRO A 48 -29.22 28.83 1.39
CA PRO A 48 -28.40 28.97 2.58
C PRO A 48 -28.16 30.44 2.92
N GLN A 49 -28.61 30.88 4.10
CA GLN A 49 -28.22 32.19 4.64
C GLN A 49 -26.79 32.14 5.19
N VAL A 50 -25.87 32.68 4.39
CA VAL A 50 -24.52 33.09 4.78
C VAL A 50 -24.64 34.38 5.59
N LYS A 51 -24.22 34.37 6.86
CA LYS A 51 -23.94 35.61 7.63
C LYS A 51 -22.42 35.81 7.75
N PRO A 52 -21.87 36.94 7.27
CA PRO A 52 -20.42 37.18 7.23
C PRO A 52 -19.77 37.45 8.58
N ALA A 53 -18.46 37.21 8.59
CA ALA A 53 -17.49 37.34 9.67
C ALA A 53 -17.44 38.71 10.35
N GLU A 54 -17.21 38.69 11.67
CA GLU A 54 -16.71 39.84 12.43
C GLU A 54 -15.30 39.53 12.94
N ARG A 55 -14.29 40.02 12.19
CA ARG A 55 -12.91 40.09 12.65
C ARG A 55 -12.80 41.26 13.63
N VAL A 56 -12.71 40.98 14.93
CA VAL A 56 -12.31 42.00 15.90
C VAL A 56 -10.81 42.24 15.74
N LYS A 57 -10.53 43.39 15.15
CA LYS A 57 -9.21 44.01 14.95
C LYS A 57 -8.78 44.56 16.30
N ILE A 58 -7.83 43.90 16.96
CA ILE A 58 -7.23 44.44 18.19
C ILE A 58 -6.29 45.57 17.76
N GLU A 59 -6.72 46.78 18.13
CA GLU A 59 -6.03 48.03 17.91
C GLU A 59 -4.71 48.07 18.69
N VAL A 60 -3.68 48.50 17.98
CA VAL A 60 -2.40 48.91 18.54
C VAL A 60 -2.47 50.42 18.81
N PRO A 61 -2.28 50.89 20.05
CA PRO A 61 -1.91 52.28 20.29
C PRO A 61 -0.39 52.40 20.49
N ARG A 62 0.26 52.97 19.47
CA ARG A 62 1.50 53.76 19.57
C ARG A 62 1.22 55.05 20.41
N PRO A 63 2.20 55.93 20.65
CA PRO A 63 3.55 55.79 21.20
C PRO A 63 3.77 56.78 22.38
N SER A 64 4.81 56.62 23.19
CA SER A 64 5.35 57.75 23.97
C SER A 64 6.87 57.74 23.97
N LEU A 65 7.38 58.81 23.36
CA LEU A 65 8.77 59.26 23.29
C LEU A 65 9.21 59.92 24.61
N ALA A 66 10.53 60.09 24.71
CA ALA A 66 11.35 60.72 25.76
C ALA A 66 11.83 59.73 26.85
N SER A 67 13.12 59.60 27.17
CA SER A 67 14.25 60.50 26.92
C SER A 67 15.60 59.81 27.21
N THR A 68 16.62 60.10 26.40
CA THR A 68 18.09 60.16 26.71
C THR A 68 18.80 58.86 27.15
N ARG A 69 20.03 58.50 26.74
CA ARG A 69 21.17 59.24 26.17
C ARG A 69 22.25 58.25 25.66
N THR A 70 22.95 58.66 24.62
CA THR A 70 24.38 58.41 24.27
C THR A 70 24.90 56.99 24.01
N GLY A 71 25.38 56.76 22.78
CA GLY A 71 26.40 55.74 22.50
C GLY A 71 26.52 55.38 21.02
N ALA A 72 27.28 56.16 20.25
CA ALA A 72 27.55 55.93 18.82
C ALA A 72 28.70 54.93 18.59
N LYS A 73 28.57 54.00 17.63
CA LYS A 73 29.51 53.66 16.53
C LYS A 73 29.06 52.39 15.74
N PRO A 74 29.58 52.14 14.53
CA PRO A 74 28.76 52.02 13.31
C PRO A 74 28.57 50.60 12.77
N VAL A 75 27.60 50.53 11.85
CA VAL A 75 27.37 49.60 10.74
C VAL A 75 28.48 48.57 10.48
N GLU A 76 28.15 47.30 10.69
CA GLU A 76 28.74 46.19 9.95
C GLU A 76 27.58 45.37 9.40
N GLU A 77 27.52 45.33 8.07
CA GLU A 77 26.56 44.62 7.25
C GLU A 77 26.79 43.12 7.47
N VAL A 78 26.03 42.54 8.41
CA VAL A 78 25.99 41.09 8.56
C VAL A 78 25.20 40.54 7.39
N GLU A 79 25.95 40.16 6.36
CA GLU A 79 25.52 39.28 5.29
C GLU A 79 24.80 38.08 5.95
N GLN A 80 23.48 38.08 5.81
CA GLN A 80 22.62 37.01 6.29
C GLN A 80 22.91 35.78 5.45
N ALA A 81 23.91 35.01 5.88
CA ALA A 81 24.08 33.64 5.43
C ALA A 81 22.73 32.93 5.66
N PRO A 82 22.13 32.32 4.62
CA PRO A 82 20.84 31.68 4.77
C PRO A 82 21.01 30.56 5.78
N ILE A 83 20.26 30.66 6.87
CA ILE A 83 20.15 29.61 7.87
C ILE A 83 19.48 28.45 7.12
N VAL A 84 20.29 27.52 6.63
CA VAL A 84 19.82 26.26 6.06
C VAL A 84 19.10 25.56 7.19
N ALA A 85 17.77 25.70 7.21
CA ALA A 85 16.91 25.01 8.13
C ALA A 85 17.21 23.52 7.98
N ARG A 86 17.86 22.94 8.98
CA ARG A 86 18.07 21.49 9.06
C ARG A 86 16.70 20.83 8.97
N VAL A 87 16.43 20.23 7.81
CA VAL A 87 15.27 19.36 7.62
C VAL A 87 15.32 18.33 8.74
N ALA A 88 14.27 18.28 9.55
CA ALA A 88 14.17 17.32 10.64
C ALA A 88 14.35 15.91 10.04
N PRO A 89 15.22 15.05 10.63
CA PRO A 89 15.49 13.73 10.08
C PRO A 89 14.20 12.93 10.01
N VAL A 90 13.74 12.62 8.80
CA VAL A 90 12.58 11.75 8.56
C VAL A 90 12.92 10.37 9.12
N PRO A 91 12.06 9.75 9.94
CA PRO A 91 12.33 8.43 10.47
C PRO A 91 12.54 7.42 9.32
N PRO A 92 13.50 6.49 9.46
CA PRO A 92 13.79 5.52 8.41
C PRO A 92 12.53 4.66 8.15
N PRO A 93 12.15 4.45 6.88
CA PRO A 93 11.01 3.61 6.56
C PRO A 93 11.26 2.18 7.05
N ARG A 94 10.19 1.41 7.28
CA ARG A 94 10.29 0.01 7.68
C ARG A 94 9.47 -0.84 6.73
N PHE A 95 10.12 -1.79 6.08
CA PHE A 95 9.45 -2.70 5.16
C PHE A 95 10.31 -3.94 4.93
N SER A 96 9.66 -4.99 4.42
CA SER A 96 10.36 -6.14 3.87
C SER A 96 9.81 -6.48 2.49
N LEU A 97 10.70 -6.78 1.55
CA LEU A 97 10.36 -7.10 0.17
C LEU A 97 11.06 -8.40 -0.25
N GLN A 98 10.32 -9.29 -0.90
CA GLN A 98 10.87 -10.50 -1.51
C GLN A 98 10.83 -10.38 -3.02
N LEU A 99 11.96 -10.63 -3.66
CA LEU A 99 12.01 -10.78 -5.12
C LEU A 99 11.76 -12.24 -5.50
N LEU A 100 10.86 -12.42 -6.46
CA LEU A 100 10.45 -13.70 -7.00
C LEU A 100 10.54 -13.68 -8.53
N ARG A 101 10.73 -14.85 -9.13
CA ARG A 101 10.76 -15.02 -10.58
C ARG A 101 9.69 -16.01 -11.04
N ALA A 102 8.83 -15.57 -11.95
CA ALA A 102 7.82 -16.41 -12.59
C ALA A 102 8.00 -16.34 -14.12
N GLY A 103 8.73 -17.32 -14.67
CA GLY A 103 9.07 -17.33 -16.09
C GLY A 103 9.88 -16.09 -16.50
N ARG A 104 9.29 -15.26 -17.36
CA ARG A 104 9.90 -14.03 -17.91
C ARG A 104 9.56 -12.76 -17.12
N CYS A 105 8.84 -12.90 -16.02
CA CYS A 105 8.48 -11.78 -15.14
C CYS A 105 9.20 -11.89 -13.80
N LEU A 106 9.61 -10.73 -13.29
CA LEU A 106 10.06 -10.58 -11.91
C LEU A 106 8.93 -9.97 -11.08
N LEU A 107 8.87 -10.33 -9.81
CA LEU A 107 7.85 -9.86 -8.88
C LEU A 107 8.55 -9.41 -7.60
N LEU A 108 8.45 -8.13 -7.27
CA LEU A 108 8.87 -7.58 -5.99
C LEU A 108 7.64 -7.48 -5.08
N VAL A 109 7.60 -8.31 -4.05
CA VAL A 109 6.41 -8.51 -3.22
C VAL A 109 6.65 -8.04 -1.79
N GLU A 110 5.75 -7.20 -1.29
CA GLU A 110 5.71 -6.79 0.12
C GLU A 110 5.42 -7.97 1.05
N LEU A 111 6.25 -8.08 2.10
CA LEU A 111 6.09 -9.03 3.20
C LEU A 111 5.72 -8.24 4.47
N PRO A 112 4.42 -8.14 4.84
CA PRO A 112 3.98 -7.31 5.97
C PRO A 112 4.55 -7.81 7.31
N THR A 113 4.77 -9.12 7.45
CA THR A 113 5.39 -9.74 8.64
C THR A 113 6.91 -9.80 8.57
N GLY A 114 7.52 -9.55 7.42
CA GLY A 114 8.96 -9.73 7.18
C GLY A 114 9.43 -11.19 7.10
N GLU A 115 8.49 -12.14 7.14
CA GLU A 115 8.74 -13.57 6.98
C GLU A 115 8.55 -14.00 5.52
N ALA A 116 9.31 -15.01 5.09
CA ALA A 116 9.15 -15.56 3.75
C ALA A 116 7.81 -16.31 3.62
N PHE A 117 7.26 -16.34 2.40
CA PHE A 117 6.01 -17.01 2.11
C PHE A 117 6.04 -18.49 2.51
N GLN A 118 5.02 -18.90 3.27
CA GLN A 118 4.75 -20.30 3.56
C GLN A 118 3.81 -20.87 2.50
N THR A 119 3.91 -22.17 2.19
CA THR A 119 3.09 -22.78 1.13
C THR A 119 1.58 -22.67 1.37
N ARG A 120 1.15 -22.57 2.64
CA ARG A 120 -0.27 -22.43 3.04
C ARG A 120 -0.68 -20.99 3.34
N ASP A 121 0.21 -20.03 3.16
CA ASP A 121 -0.09 -18.62 3.37
C ASP A 121 -1.17 -18.17 2.36
N PRO A 122 -2.31 -17.63 2.82
CA PRO A 122 -3.36 -17.11 1.94
C PRO A 122 -2.87 -16.07 0.92
N ALA A 123 -1.94 -15.19 1.29
CA ALA A 123 -1.37 -14.20 0.38
C ALA A 123 -0.57 -14.89 -0.73
N TYR A 124 0.20 -15.92 -0.38
CA TYR A 124 0.94 -16.72 -1.35
C TYR A 124 0.01 -17.51 -2.28
N LEU A 125 -1.10 -18.07 -1.77
CA LEU A 125 -2.10 -18.74 -2.60
C LEU A 125 -2.74 -17.76 -3.60
N LEU A 126 -3.08 -16.55 -3.17
CA LEU A 126 -3.59 -15.50 -4.06
C LEU A 126 -2.56 -15.14 -5.14
N LEU A 127 -1.28 -15.01 -4.79
CA LEU A 127 -0.22 -14.76 -5.76
C LEU A 127 -0.13 -15.89 -6.80
N LYS A 128 -0.22 -17.15 -6.38
CA LYS A 128 -0.23 -18.30 -7.30
C LYS A 128 -1.42 -18.28 -8.24
N ASP A 129 -2.60 -17.94 -7.74
CA ASP A 129 -3.81 -17.82 -8.57
C ASP A 129 -3.69 -16.65 -9.57
N MET A 130 -3.10 -15.52 -9.17
CA MET A 130 -2.79 -14.42 -10.08
C MET A 130 -1.82 -14.82 -11.18
N LEU A 131 -0.73 -15.53 -10.83
CA LEU A 131 0.25 -16.04 -11.80
C LEU A 131 -0.39 -17.01 -12.80
N ARG A 132 -1.21 -17.95 -12.30
CA ARG A 132 -1.98 -18.88 -13.13
C ARG A 132 -2.90 -18.13 -14.09
N ALA A 133 -3.65 -17.15 -13.60
CA ALA A 133 -4.55 -16.34 -14.41
C ALA A 133 -3.79 -15.49 -15.46
N ALA A 134 -2.57 -15.06 -15.15
CA ALA A 134 -1.67 -14.35 -16.06
C ALA A 134 -1.03 -15.26 -17.12
N GLY A 135 -1.17 -16.59 -17.00
CA GLY A 135 -0.48 -17.58 -17.85
C GLY A 135 1.02 -17.71 -17.55
N LEU A 136 1.46 -17.32 -16.36
CA LEU A 136 2.83 -17.48 -15.87
C LEU A 136 2.94 -18.77 -15.03
N PRO A 137 4.16 -19.31 -14.82
CA PRO A 137 4.36 -20.43 -13.89
C PRO A 137 3.84 -20.09 -12.49
N ASP A 138 2.98 -20.95 -11.93
CA ASP A 138 2.36 -20.75 -10.61
C ASP A 138 3.26 -21.19 -9.43
N SER A 139 4.50 -21.57 -9.71
CA SER A 139 5.55 -21.87 -8.74
C SER A 139 6.71 -20.86 -8.88
N PRO A 140 6.53 -19.61 -8.42
CA PRO A 140 7.56 -18.59 -8.53
C PRO A 140 8.81 -18.98 -7.71
N GLN A 141 10.00 -18.75 -8.29
CA GLN A 141 11.28 -19.05 -7.67
C GLN A 141 11.75 -17.87 -6.82
N ILE A 142 12.25 -18.14 -5.60
CA ILE A 142 12.81 -17.12 -4.72
C ILE A 142 14.16 -16.66 -5.29
N VAL A 143 14.32 -15.34 -5.46
CA VAL A 143 15.57 -14.74 -5.96
C VAL A 143 16.23 -13.98 -4.83
N GLY A 144 17.34 -14.54 -4.33
CA GLY A 144 18.12 -13.94 -3.25
C GLY A 144 17.38 -13.88 -1.91
N GLU A 145 17.98 -13.18 -0.94
CA GLU A 145 17.39 -12.96 0.37
C GLU A 145 16.33 -11.85 0.35
N PRO A 146 15.31 -11.91 1.24
CA PRO A 146 14.37 -10.81 1.39
C PRO A 146 15.09 -9.53 1.81
N VAL A 147 14.80 -8.44 1.10
CA VAL A 147 15.25 -7.10 1.47
C VAL A 147 14.51 -6.70 2.74
N ARG A 148 15.25 -6.31 3.78
CA ARG A 148 14.71 -5.80 5.05
C ARG A 148 15.29 -4.43 5.31
N TRP A 149 14.42 -3.43 5.37
CA TRP A 149 14.81 -2.06 5.64
C TRP A 149 14.17 -1.60 6.96
N PRO A 150 14.89 -0.91 7.86
CA PRO A 150 16.31 -0.56 7.80
C PRO A 150 17.24 -1.78 7.84
N LEU A 151 18.41 -1.66 7.23
CA LEU A 151 19.48 -2.66 7.31
C LEU A 151 19.98 -2.74 8.75
N LEU A 152 20.16 -3.97 9.26
CA LEU A 152 20.68 -4.24 10.61
C LEU A 152 22.18 -3.88 10.77
N ALA A 153 22.74 -3.07 9.87
CA ALA A 153 24.12 -2.67 9.89
C ALA A 153 24.39 -1.74 11.08
N ARG A 154 25.40 -2.08 11.88
CA ARG A 154 25.92 -1.19 12.92
C ARG A 154 26.72 -0.07 12.23
N GLY A 155 26.09 1.07 12.01
CA GLY A 155 26.76 2.22 11.40
C GLY A 155 25.88 3.47 11.38
N THR A 156 26.52 4.61 11.13
CA THR A 156 25.87 5.92 10.92
C THR A 156 25.44 6.12 9.46
N MET A 157 25.13 5.04 8.75
CA MET A 157 24.69 5.11 7.35
C MET A 157 23.31 5.77 7.30
N ASP A 158 23.09 6.65 6.32
CA ASP A 158 21.77 7.20 6.08
C ASP A 158 20.82 6.08 5.64
N GLN A 159 19.74 5.90 6.40
CA GLN A 159 18.70 4.92 6.12
C GLN A 159 17.37 5.59 5.80
N GLY A 160 17.42 6.84 5.33
CA GLY A 160 16.28 7.60 4.88
C GLY A 160 15.60 7.03 3.63
N PRO A 161 14.48 7.64 3.20
CA PRO A 161 13.69 7.17 2.05
C PRO A 161 14.46 7.10 0.73
N GLU A 162 15.35 8.05 0.46
CA GLU A 162 16.17 8.07 -0.77
C GLU A 162 17.16 6.91 -0.78
N ALA A 163 17.90 6.69 0.32
CA ALA A 163 18.79 5.56 0.46
C ALA A 163 18.07 4.21 0.32
N ALA A 164 16.84 4.11 0.83
CA ALA A 164 16.01 2.92 0.67
C ALA A 164 15.63 2.67 -0.81
N ARG A 165 15.28 3.74 -1.55
CA ARG A 165 14.99 3.67 -2.98
C ARG A 165 16.20 3.20 -3.76
N ASP A 166 17.33 3.88 -3.57
CA ASP A 166 18.57 3.59 -4.31
C ASP A 166 19.03 2.15 -4.06
N PHE A 167 18.90 1.66 -2.81
CA PHE A 167 19.19 0.27 -2.48
C PHE A 167 18.25 -0.71 -3.20
N VAL A 168 16.93 -0.49 -3.13
CA VAL A 168 15.94 -1.38 -3.74
C VAL A 168 16.08 -1.41 -5.26
N GLN A 169 16.22 -0.25 -5.90
CA GLN A 169 16.42 -0.16 -7.35
C GLN A 169 17.73 -0.83 -7.77
N GLY A 170 18.85 -0.56 -7.08
CA GLY A 170 20.13 -1.21 -7.36
C GLY A 170 20.08 -2.73 -7.20
N PHE A 171 19.39 -3.22 -6.16
CA PHE A 171 19.15 -4.65 -5.96
C PHE A 171 18.38 -5.28 -7.13
N ILE A 172 17.33 -4.61 -7.64
CA ILE A 172 16.54 -5.14 -8.76
C ILE A 172 17.30 -5.04 -10.08
N SER A 173 18.00 -3.93 -10.35
CA SER A 173 18.80 -3.73 -11.56
C SER A 173 19.84 -4.84 -11.72
N ALA A 174 20.57 -5.20 -10.66
CA ALA A 174 21.52 -6.30 -10.69
C ALA A 174 20.85 -7.64 -11.09
N ARG A 175 19.60 -7.88 -10.70
CA ARG A 175 18.83 -9.09 -11.04
C ARG A 175 18.24 -9.07 -12.45
N LEU A 176 17.94 -7.88 -12.97
CA LEU A 176 17.51 -7.71 -14.36
C LEU A 176 18.67 -7.98 -15.34
N GLU A 177 19.91 -7.70 -14.94
CA GLU A 177 21.11 -8.00 -15.74
C GLU A 177 21.43 -9.51 -15.78
N GLU A 178 21.13 -10.26 -14.72
CA GLU A 178 21.40 -11.70 -14.64
C GLU A 178 20.57 -12.52 -15.64
N ALA A 179 19.33 -12.12 -15.91
CA ALA A 179 18.45 -12.86 -16.81
C ALA A 179 17.33 -11.98 -17.41
N PRO A 180 16.94 -12.22 -18.68
CA PRO A 180 15.98 -11.37 -19.38
C PRO A 180 14.63 -11.34 -18.67
N CYS A 181 14.08 -10.14 -18.51
CA CYS A 181 12.80 -9.86 -17.89
C CYS A 181 11.96 -8.97 -18.82
N VAL A 182 10.69 -9.31 -19.02
CA VAL A 182 9.77 -8.55 -19.91
C VAL A 182 8.94 -7.54 -19.12
N CYS A 183 8.67 -7.83 -17.85
CA CYS A 183 7.85 -6.99 -16.98
C CYS A 183 8.20 -7.27 -15.51
N LEU A 184 8.33 -6.20 -14.72
CA LEU A 184 8.49 -6.25 -13.27
C LEU A 184 7.17 -5.90 -12.58
N TRP A 185 6.67 -6.77 -11.70
CA TRP A 185 5.48 -6.52 -10.90
C TRP A 185 5.90 -5.96 -9.54
N LEU A 186 5.39 -4.79 -9.17
CA LEU A 186 5.61 -4.15 -7.88
C LEU A 186 4.37 -4.33 -7.02
N ILE A 187 4.39 -5.31 -6.12
CA ILE A 187 3.22 -5.71 -5.33
C ILE A 187 3.39 -5.17 -3.90
N GLY A 188 2.51 -4.23 -3.53
CA GLY A 188 2.55 -3.57 -2.23
C GLY A 188 3.10 -2.15 -2.29
N LEU A 189 2.71 -1.34 -1.31
CA LEU A 189 3.04 0.08 -1.31
C LEU A 189 4.56 0.33 -1.20
N PRO A 190 5.34 -0.39 -0.37
CA PRO A 190 6.79 -0.24 -0.34
C PRO A 190 7.45 -0.59 -1.67
N ALA A 191 6.97 -1.64 -2.37
CA ALA A 191 7.50 -1.99 -3.69
C ALA A 191 7.25 -0.86 -4.70
N VAL A 192 6.01 -0.35 -4.76
CA VAL A 192 5.64 0.76 -5.66
C VAL A 192 6.38 2.06 -5.31
N ARG A 193 6.60 2.34 -4.03
CA ARG A 193 7.25 3.56 -3.58
C ARG A 193 8.76 3.56 -3.79
N PHE A 194 9.44 2.48 -3.40
CA PHE A 194 10.90 2.42 -3.38
C PHE A 194 11.50 1.82 -4.64
N ALA A 195 10.77 1.02 -5.41
CA ALA A 195 11.23 0.62 -6.76
C ALA A 195 10.60 1.49 -7.85
N GLY A 196 9.31 1.80 -7.73
CA GLY A 196 8.51 2.46 -8.77
C GLY A 196 8.41 3.98 -8.70
N GLU A 197 9.00 4.62 -7.68
CA GLU A 197 8.94 6.08 -7.45
C GLU A 197 7.53 6.66 -7.44
N ALA A 198 6.55 5.84 -7.03
CA ALA A 198 5.14 6.16 -7.10
C ALA A 198 4.45 5.96 -5.75
N ASN A 199 3.13 6.14 -5.72
CA ASN A 199 2.30 5.99 -4.54
C ASN A 199 1.08 5.11 -4.84
N ALA A 200 0.16 5.01 -3.87
CA ALA A 200 -1.05 4.20 -4.00
C ALA A 200 -1.99 4.64 -5.14
N GLU A 201 -1.91 5.89 -5.62
CA GLU A 201 -2.72 6.38 -6.75
C GLU A 201 -2.31 5.77 -8.08
N SER A 202 -1.09 5.22 -8.14
CA SER A 202 -0.55 4.53 -9.31
C SER A 202 -0.91 3.04 -9.36
N PHE A 203 -1.65 2.50 -8.39
CA PHE A 203 -2.06 1.10 -8.44
C PHE A 203 -2.82 0.78 -9.74
N ASN A 204 -2.57 -0.43 -10.24
CA ASN A 204 -3.10 -0.97 -11.49
C ASN A 204 -2.61 -0.24 -12.76
N ARG A 205 -1.60 0.63 -12.65
CA ARG A 205 -0.98 1.33 -13.79
C ARG A 205 0.40 0.76 -14.09
N GLU A 206 0.76 0.86 -15.36
CA GLU A 206 2.12 0.64 -15.81
C GLU A 206 2.91 1.96 -15.65
N LEU A 207 4.13 1.85 -15.12
CA LEU A 207 5.06 2.96 -14.94
C LEU A 207 6.34 2.66 -15.70
N GLN A 208 6.99 3.71 -16.21
CA GLN A 208 8.33 3.62 -16.77
C GLN A 208 9.31 4.18 -15.74
N VAL A 209 10.24 3.34 -15.29
CA VAL A 209 11.23 3.69 -14.28
C VAL A 209 12.61 3.60 -14.90
N GLU A 210 13.42 4.64 -14.71
CA GLU A 210 14.78 4.66 -15.21
C GLU A 210 15.59 3.51 -14.58
N GLY A 211 16.34 2.78 -15.41
CA GLY A 211 17.14 1.62 -14.96
C GLY A 211 16.37 0.31 -14.69
N LEU A 212 15.04 0.36 -14.48
CA LEU A 212 14.20 -0.85 -14.31
C LEU A 212 13.27 -1.13 -15.50
N GLY A 213 13.05 -0.13 -16.37
CA GLY A 213 12.18 -0.23 -17.53
C GLY A 213 10.70 -0.20 -17.14
N SER A 214 9.91 -1.07 -17.77
CA SER A 214 8.46 -1.14 -17.58
C SER A 214 8.10 -1.94 -16.33
N VAL A 215 7.44 -1.27 -15.38
CA VAL A 215 6.98 -1.85 -14.12
C VAL A 215 5.46 -1.75 -14.00
N TRP A 216 4.84 -2.73 -13.39
CA TRP A 216 3.40 -2.74 -13.12
C TRP A 216 3.13 -2.60 -11.62
N ALA A 217 2.50 -1.50 -11.23
CA ALA A 217 2.20 -1.21 -9.85
C ALA A 217 0.91 -1.90 -9.39
N LEU A 218 0.98 -2.64 -8.29
CA LEU A 218 -0.11 -3.44 -7.74
C LEU A 218 -0.32 -3.14 -6.25
N PRO A 219 -1.57 -3.18 -5.77
CA PRO A 219 -1.84 -3.21 -4.33
C PRO A 219 -1.17 -4.41 -3.66
N GLY A 220 -0.90 -4.31 -2.36
CA GLY A 220 -0.36 -5.43 -1.57
C GLY A 220 -1.31 -6.62 -1.54
N LEU A 221 -0.77 -7.83 -1.40
CA LEU A 221 -1.59 -9.06 -1.40
C LEU A 221 -2.58 -9.07 -0.23
N GLU A 222 -2.17 -8.63 0.95
CA GLU A 222 -3.04 -8.50 2.12
C GLU A 222 -4.18 -7.51 1.84
N LEU A 223 -3.87 -6.33 1.28
CA LEU A 223 -4.88 -5.34 0.90
C LEU A 223 -5.89 -5.89 -0.14
N LEU A 224 -5.43 -6.71 -1.08
CA LEU A 224 -6.34 -7.39 -2.02
C LEU A 224 -7.21 -8.45 -1.36
N MET A 225 -6.77 -9.04 -0.25
CA MET A 225 -7.57 -9.95 0.54
C MET A 225 -8.61 -9.21 1.40
N GLU A 226 -8.20 -8.13 2.05
CA GLU A 226 -9.06 -7.26 2.87
C GLU A 226 -10.13 -6.55 2.03
N GLU A 227 -9.78 -6.11 0.82
CA GLU A 227 -10.67 -5.40 -0.09
C GLU A 227 -10.87 -6.16 -1.43
N PRO A 228 -11.70 -7.23 -1.45
CA PRO A 228 -11.88 -8.06 -2.65
C PRO A 228 -12.36 -7.30 -3.88
N GLN A 229 -13.07 -6.17 -3.73
CA GLN A 229 -13.51 -5.34 -4.85
C GLN A 229 -12.35 -4.89 -5.76
N ARG A 230 -11.14 -4.68 -5.21
CA ARG A 230 -9.96 -4.25 -5.96
C ARG A 230 -9.46 -5.30 -6.96
N LYS A 231 -9.80 -6.57 -6.75
CA LYS A 231 -9.37 -7.67 -7.64
C LYS A 231 -9.92 -7.49 -9.06
N ALA A 232 -11.09 -6.87 -9.22
CA ALA A 232 -11.65 -6.57 -10.53
C ALA A 232 -10.76 -5.61 -11.33
N ASP A 233 -10.28 -4.54 -10.68
CA ASP A 233 -9.40 -3.55 -11.30
C ASP A 233 -8.03 -4.15 -11.64
N VAL A 234 -7.47 -4.95 -10.73
CA VAL A 234 -6.24 -5.72 -10.95
C VAL A 234 -6.39 -6.63 -12.17
N TRP A 235 -7.49 -7.39 -12.26
CA TRP A 235 -7.76 -8.29 -13.37
C TRP A 235 -7.88 -7.53 -14.70
N GLN A 236 -8.58 -6.41 -14.72
CA GLN A 236 -8.71 -5.57 -15.91
C GLN A 236 -7.37 -4.97 -16.36
N ALA A 237 -6.51 -4.55 -15.43
CA ALA A 237 -5.15 -4.10 -15.74
C ALA A 237 -4.28 -5.25 -16.25
N MET A 238 -4.33 -6.41 -15.59
CA MET A 238 -3.56 -7.59 -15.98
C MET A 238 -3.90 -8.04 -17.40
N ARG A 239 -5.19 -8.04 -17.78
CA ARG A 239 -5.63 -8.38 -19.14
C ARG A 239 -5.01 -7.53 -20.23
N ARG A 240 -4.75 -6.25 -19.96
CA ARG A 240 -4.11 -5.34 -20.93
C ARG A 240 -2.62 -5.65 -21.10
N LEU A 241 -1.97 -6.10 -20.04
CA LEU A 241 -0.53 -6.37 -20.02
C LEU A 241 -0.18 -7.81 -20.44
N MET A 242 -1.11 -8.75 -20.30
CA MET A 242 -0.91 -10.18 -20.57
C MET A 242 -0.33 -10.49 -21.94
N ALA A 243 -0.64 -9.71 -22.98
CA ALA A 243 -0.10 -9.90 -24.32
C ALA A 243 1.44 -9.89 -24.31
N ARG A 244 2.05 -8.97 -23.56
CA ARG A 244 3.50 -8.73 -23.60
C ARG A 244 4.35 -9.92 -23.15
N TRP A 245 3.96 -10.58 -22.06
CA TRP A 245 4.72 -11.73 -21.55
C TRP A 245 4.25 -13.07 -22.12
N LYS A 246 3.11 -13.11 -22.82
CA LYS A 246 2.64 -14.31 -23.54
C LYS A 246 3.16 -14.39 -24.98
N GLU A 247 3.25 -13.27 -25.68
CA GLU A 247 3.60 -13.21 -27.11
C GLU A 247 5.07 -13.54 -27.37
N SER A 248 5.95 -13.41 -26.38
CA SER A 248 7.37 -13.72 -26.58
C SER A 248 7.71 -15.23 -26.54
N ASN A 249 6.73 -16.11 -26.75
CA ASN A 249 6.94 -17.57 -26.76
C ASN A 249 7.22 -18.12 -28.18
N GLU A 250 7.70 -17.26 -29.08
CA GLU A 250 8.13 -17.59 -30.45
C GLU A 250 9.58 -18.09 -30.48
#